data_AF-A0A9W9STJ8-F1
#
_entry.id   AF-A0A9W9STJ8-F1
#
_cell.length_a   1.000
_cell.length_b   1.000
_cell.length_c   1.000
_cell.angle_alpha   90.00
_cell.angle_beta   90.00
_cell.angle_gamma   90.00
#
_symmetry.space_group_name_H-M   'P 1'
#
loop_
_entity.id
_entity.type
_entity.pdbx_description
1 polymer ?
#
loop_
_entity_poly.entity_id
_entity_poly.type
_entity_poly.pdbx_seq_one_letter_code
_entity_poly.pdbx_strand_id
1 'polypeptide(L)'
;MTSFLKWARTAMNRDPWPVLRFPTSGFEVIKPSHILDEERFEEFEKGRYYPVNIGDVLVSKYQVVGKLGFGTTSTVWLARDFGEDLLKSGLKQIFLALDYLHSECQLVHTDIKGDNILQELEEMSILDRFTDSEIEHPSARKSVDNMPVYASRRFELPQNFGRAVLSDFGSAVRGDEERNHDAQPTIYRSPEVMLKIQWSYPIDIWNVGTMIWDLFEGKHMFIGMDPDGKGYSTRAHLAEVIGILGPPPSHFLKRGERSHEFFTKDGHWNNQVDVPGGLALEISEERLSGRNKEMFLEFMGGMLQWQPEDRKTAKQLLKDPWLENRA
;
A
#
# COMPACT_ATOMS: atom_id res chain seq x y z
N MET A 1 -15.18 -38.23 -26.55
CA MET A 1 -14.24 -37.59 -25.61
C MET A 1 -14.02 -36.08 -25.91
N THR A 2 -15.03 -35.36 -26.41
CA THR A 2 -14.90 -33.95 -26.82
C THR A 2 -15.84 -32.98 -26.07
N SER A 3 -16.65 -33.49 -25.13
CA SER A 3 -17.56 -32.68 -24.31
C SER A 3 -16.94 -32.27 -22.95
N PHE A 4 -16.15 -33.16 -22.33
CA PHE A 4 -15.53 -32.93 -21.02
C PHE A 4 -14.46 -31.81 -21.03
N LEU A 5 -13.66 -31.71 -22.10
CA LEU A 5 -12.63 -30.67 -22.25
C LEU A 5 -13.21 -29.26 -22.48
N LYS A 6 -14.47 -29.16 -22.94
CA LYS A 6 -15.16 -27.87 -23.11
C LYS A 6 -15.74 -27.37 -21.79
N TRP A 7 -16.20 -28.27 -20.91
CA TRP A 7 -16.70 -27.92 -19.58
C TRP A 7 -15.56 -27.56 -18.61
N ALA A 8 -14.42 -28.26 -18.69
CA ALA A 8 -13.24 -27.95 -17.88
C ALA A 8 -12.62 -26.56 -18.20
N ARG A 9 -12.70 -26.10 -19.46
CA ARG A 9 -12.28 -24.74 -19.84
C ARG A 9 -13.23 -23.64 -19.33
N THR A 10 -14.50 -23.95 -19.10
CA THR A 10 -15.48 -22.96 -18.58
C THR A 10 -15.50 -22.92 -17.05
N ALA A 11 -15.12 -24.00 -16.38
CA ALA A 11 -15.03 -24.05 -14.91
C ALA A 11 -13.71 -23.50 -14.34
N MET A 12 -12.68 -23.31 -15.18
CA MET A 12 -11.33 -22.86 -14.80
C MET A 12 -11.02 -21.40 -15.18
N ASN A 13 -12.01 -20.65 -15.68
CA ASN A 13 -11.98 -19.18 -15.74
C ASN A 13 -12.98 -18.68 -14.70
N ARG A 14 -12.59 -18.64 -13.42
CA ARG A 14 -13.20 -17.65 -12.55
C ARG A 14 -12.38 -16.39 -12.74
N ASP A 15 -12.91 -15.48 -13.56
CA ASP A 15 -12.42 -14.11 -13.59
C ASP A 15 -12.31 -13.59 -12.13
N PRO A 16 -11.33 -12.73 -11.82
CA PRO A 16 -11.25 -12.10 -10.51
C PRO A 16 -12.64 -11.58 -10.14
N TRP A 17 -13.06 -11.80 -8.89
CA TRP A 17 -14.41 -11.43 -8.48
C TRP A 17 -14.66 -9.96 -8.85
N PRO A 18 -15.60 -9.68 -9.78
CA PRO A 18 -15.86 -8.31 -10.15
C PRO A 18 -16.32 -7.56 -8.89
N VAL A 19 -15.92 -6.29 -8.79
CA VAL A 19 -16.42 -5.37 -7.76
C VAL A 19 -17.95 -5.53 -7.73
N LEU A 20 -18.49 -5.80 -6.54
CA LEU A 20 -19.93 -5.97 -6.42
C LEU A 20 -20.62 -4.65 -6.71
N ARG A 21 -21.63 -4.68 -7.59
CA ARG A 21 -22.52 -3.54 -7.80
C ARG A 21 -23.65 -3.59 -6.79
N PHE A 22 -23.68 -2.59 -5.92
CA PHE A 22 -24.83 -2.33 -5.07
C PHE A 22 -25.74 -1.31 -5.77
N PRO A 23 -27.07 -1.44 -5.65
CA PRO A 23 -27.99 -0.43 -6.17
C PRO A 23 -27.69 0.92 -5.54
N THR A 24 -27.49 1.96 -6.37
CA THR A 24 -27.36 3.35 -5.92
C THR A 24 -28.71 4.05 -5.76
N SER A 25 -29.80 3.38 -6.14
CA SER A 25 -31.17 3.85 -5.98
C SER A 25 -32.14 2.67 -5.87
N GLY A 26 -33.39 2.92 -5.49
CA GLY A 26 -34.43 1.90 -5.37
C GLY A 26 -34.39 1.08 -4.07
N PHE A 27 -33.54 1.46 -3.11
CA PHE A 27 -33.63 0.99 -1.74
C PHE A 27 -34.66 1.79 -0.94
N GLU A 28 -35.21 1.16 0.11
CA GLU A 28 -36.13 1.82 1.02
C GLU A 28 -35.40 2.93 1.79
N VAL A 29 -35.89 4.16 1.66
CA VAL A 29 -35.41 5.31 2.45
C VAL A 29 -36.32 5.45 3.67
N ILE A 30 -35.78 5.16 4.84
CA ILE A 30 -36.49 5.30 6.11
C ILE A 30 -36.46 6.78 6.54
N LYS A 31 -37.50 7.25 7.22
CA LYS A 31 -37.60 8.64 7.70
C LYS A 31 -36.47 8.97 8.69
N PRO A 32 -35.87 10.17 8.64
CA PRO A 32 -34.83 10.59 9.60
C PRO A 32 -35.23 10.55 11.08
N SER A 33 -36.54 10.54 11.38
CA SER A 33 -37.04 10.42 12.75
C SER A 33 -36.97 9.00 13.31
N HIS A 34 -36.68 8.00 12.48
CA HIS A 34 -36.60 6.61 12.88
C HIS A 34 -35.17 6.27 13.29
N ILE A 35 -34.97 6.03 14.59
CA ILE A 35 -33.66 5.77 15.17
C ILE A 35 -33.19 4.34 14.79
N LEU A 36 -32.09 4.24 14.05
CA LEU A 36 -31.44 2.98 13.70
C LEU A 36 -30.18 2.73 14.55
N ASP A 37 -29.99 1.47 14.96
CA ASP A 37 -28.72 0.95 15.48
C ASP A 37 -27.91 1.90 16.39
N GLU A 38 -26.79 2.44 15.90
CA GLU A 38 -25.84 3.30 16.62
C GLU A 38 -26.39 4.68 16.98
N GLU A 39 -27.45 5.15 16.31
CA GLU A 39 -28.15 6.40 16.66
C GLU A 39 -28.75 6.34 18.08
N ARG A 40 -28.81 5.15 18.69
CA ARG A 40 -29.20 4.96 20.10
C ARG A 40 -28.13 5.43 21.09
N PHE A 41 -26.92 5.73 20.63
CA PHE A 41 -25.78 6.12 21.44
C PHE A 41 -25.38 7.59 21.22
N GLU A 42 -25.11 8.30 22.32
CA GLU A 42 -24.72 9.73 22.29
C GLU A 42 -23.41 9.96 21.51
N GLU A 43 -22.55 8.94 21.45
CA GLU A 43 -21.29 8.99 20.70
C GLU A 43 -21.49 9.09 19.19
N PHE A 44 -22.63 8.61 18.66
CA PHE A 44 -22.96 8.73 17.24
C PHE A 44 -23.21 10.19 16.86
N GLU A 45 -23.99 10.92 17.67
CA GLU A 45 -24.24 12.36 17.49
C GLU A 45 -22.95 13.20 17.59
N LYS A 46 -21.96 12.72 18.35
CA LYS A 46 -20.64 13.35 18.47
C LYS A 46 -19.72 13.09 17.28
N GLY A 47 -20.16 12.35 16.27
CA GLY A 47 -19.38 12.05 15.06
C GLY A 47 -18.18 11.14 15.32
N ARG A 48 -18.25 10.27 16.33
CA ARG A 48 -17.13 9.38 16.70
C ARG A 48 -17.04 8.11 15.84
N TYR A 49 -18.05 7.82 15.04
CA TYR A 49 -18.06 6.68 14.11
C TYR A 49 -17.58 7.13 12.74
N TYR A 50 -16.79 6.29 12.08
CA TYR A 50 -16.40 6.52 10.68
C TYR A 50 -17.59 6.22 9.76
N PRO A 51 -18.00 7.14 8.87
CA PRO A 51 -19.13 6.94 7.98
C PRO A 51 -18.73 5.98 6.84
N VAL A 52 -19.22 4.75 6.90
CA VAL A 52 -19.01 3.71 5.88
C VAL A 52 -20.29 3.55 5.06
N ASN A 53 -20.17 3.54 3.73
CA ASN A 53 -21.24 3.19 2.81
C ASN A 53 -21.07 1.74 2.31
N ILE A 54 -22.19 1.09 2.00
CA ILE A 54 -22.17 -0.18 1.27
C ILE A 54 -21.53 0.07 -0.10
N GLY A 55 -20.51 -0.73 -0.45
CA GLY A 55 -19.69 -0.56 -1.64
C GLY A 55 -18.35 0.15 -1.40
N ASP A 56 -18.14 0.80 -0.25
CA ASP A 56 -16.88 1.49 0.07
C ASP A 56 -15.67 0.56 -0.02
N VAL A 57 -14.55 1.05 -0.54
CA VAL A 57 -13.26 0.34 -0.53
C VAL A 57 -12.38 0.95 0.54
N LEU A 58 -12.14 0.19 1.60
CA LEU A 58 -11.27 0.60 2.69
C LEU A 58 -9.84 0.11 2.42
N VAL A 59 -8.86 0.99 2.62
CA VAL A 59 -7.42 0.70 2.46
C VAL A 59 -7.08 0.14 1.07
N SER A 60 -7.80 0.58 0.03
CA SER A 60 -7.65 0.09 -1.36
C SER A 60 -7.80 -1.43 -1.51
N LYS A 61 -8.44 -2.09 -0.53
CA LYS A 61 -8.41 -3.55 -0.37
C LYS A 61 -9.74 -4.17 -0.02
N TYR A 62 -10.51 -3.56 0.88
CA TYR A 62 -11.72 -4.19 1.41
C TYR A 62 -12.95 -3.49 0.86
N GLN A 63 -13.64 -4.12 -0.10
CA GLN A 63 -14.93 -3.63 -0.57
C GLN A 63 -16.03 -4.02 0.41
N VAL A 64 -16.63 -3.05 1.09
CA VAL A 64 -17.71 -3.20 2.04
C VAL A 64 -18.96 -3.75 1.36
N VAL A 65 -19.52 -4.82 1.90
CA VAL A 65 -20.67 -5.55 1.37
C VAL A 65 -21.93 -5.30 2.18
N GLY A 66 -21.79 -5.16 3.50
CA GLY A 66 -22.93 -4.95 4.38
C GLY A 66 -22.52 -4.88 5.84
N LYS A 67 -23.35 -4.22 6.65
CA LYS A 67 -23.13 -4.09 8.08
C LYS A 67 -23.54 -5.38 8.80
N LEU A 68 -22.70 -5.88 9.69
CA LEU A 68 -22.95 -7.07 10.50
C LEU A 68 -23.35 -6.74 11.94
N GLY A 69 -22.97 -5.57 12.44
CA GLY A 69 -23.32 -5.15 13.79
C GLY A 69 -22.68 -3.83 14.20
N PHE A 70 -22.91 -3.46 15.45
CA PHE A 70 -22.43 -2.24 16.07
C PHE A 70 -22.26 -2.43 17.58
N GLY A 71 -21.41 -1.61 18.19
CA GLY A 71 -21.21 -1.49 19.63
C GLY A 71 -20.91 -0.04 20.00
N THR A 72 -20.70 0.24 21.29
CA THR A 72 -20.56 1.61 21.82
C THR A 72 -19.44 2.44 21.16
N THR A 73 -18.43 1.79 20.60
CA THR A 73 -17.25 2.45 20.02
C THR A 73 -16.95 2.05 18.58
N SER A 74 -17.72 1.14 17.97
CA SER A 74 -17.39 0.61 16.64
C SER A 74 -18.59 0.07 15.88
N THR A 75 -18.44 0.00 14.55
CA THR A 75 -19.32 -0.77 13.66
C THR A 75 -18.55 -1.91 13.02
N VAL A 76 -19.23 -3.03 12.76
CA VAL A 76 -18.65 -4.22 12.14
C VAL A 76 -19.27 -4.40 10.77
N TRP A 77 -18.43 -4.55 9.76
CA TRP A 77 -18.83 -4.66 8.36
C TRP A 77 -18.28 -5.94 7.75
N LEU A 78 -19.10 -6.61 6.95
CA LEU A 78 -18.65 -7.62 5.99
C LEU A 78 -18.01 -6.89 4.82
N ALA A 79 -16.81 -7.31 4.42
CA ALA A 79 -16.14 -6.80 3.23
C ALA A 79 -15.55 -7.94 2.39
N ARG A 80 -15.40 -7.70 1.09
CA ARG A 80 -14.63 -8.54 0.17
C ARG A 80 -13.20 -8.02 0.08
N ASP A 81 -12.23 -8.91 0.18
CA ASP A 81 -10.82 -8.60 -0.05
C ASP A 81 -10.54 -8.55 -1.58
N PHE A 82 -9.89 -7.49 -2.04
CA PHE A 82 -9.37 -7.41 -3.42
C PHE A 82 -8.26 -8.44 -3.57
N GLY A 83 -8.57 -9.49 -4.34
CA GLY A 83 -7.72 -10.67 -4.46
C GLY A 83 -6.34 -10.38 -5.04
N GLU A 84 -5.45 -11.34 -4.81
CA GLU A 84 -4.07 -11.41 -5.31
C GLU A 84 -3.91 -11.00 -6.79
N ASP A 85 -4.90 -11.32 -7.64
CA ASP A 85 -4.87 -10.97 -9.07
C ASP A 85 -4.90 -9.46 -9.34
N LEU A 86 -5.68 -8.68 -8.57
CA LEU A 86 -5.73 -7.22 -8.75
C LEU A 86 -4.39 -6.60 -8.35
N LEU A 87 -3.81 -7.08 -7.23
CA LEU A 87 -2.50 -6.66 -6.79
C LEU A 87 -1.43 -7.00 -7.84
N LYS A 88 -1.40 -8.24 -8.33
CA LYS A 88 -0.47 -8.66 -9.38
C LYS A 88 -0.62 -7.82 -10.65
N SER A 89 -1.84 -7.49 -11.05
CA SER A 89 -2.10 -6.62 -12.21
C SER A 89 -1.55 -5.21 -11.99
N GLY A 90 -1.84 -4.60 -10.83
CA GLY A 90 -1.32 -3.28 -10.47
C GLY A 90 0.20 -3.25 -10.42
N LEU A 91 0.83 -4.28 -9.86
CA LEU A 91 2.28 -4.40 -9.77
C LEU A 91 2.95 -4.52 -11.13
N LYS A 92 2.35 -5.24 -12.08
CA LYS A 92 2.86 -5.27 -13.45
C LYS A 92 2.91 -3.85 -14.04
N GLN A 93 1.88 -3.03 -13.82
CA GLN A 93 1.89 -1.65 -14.30
C GLN A 93 2.95 -0.79 -13.60
N ILE A 94 3.09 -0.94 -12.28
CA ILE A 94 4.08 -0.21 -11.49
C ILE A 94 5.51 -0.57 -11.93
N PHE A 95 5.84 -1.86 -12.09
CA PHE A 95 7.17 -2.25 -12.54
C PHE A 95 7.44 -1.87 -14.00
N LEU A 96 6.43 -1.87 -14.87
CA LEU A 96 6.59 -1.32 -16.23
C LEU A 96 6.94 0.17 -16.19
N ALA A 97 6.25 0.94 -15.36
CA ALA A 97 6.54 2.36 -15.17
C ALA A 97 7.95 2.59 -14.60
N LEU A 98 8.35 1.81 -13.59
CA LEU A 98 9.68 1.91 -12.98
C LEU A 98 10.80 1.46 -13.92
N ASP A 99 10.61 0.38 -14.69
CA ASP A 99 11.60 -0.03 -15.69
C ASP A 99 11.84 1.10 -16.69
N TYR A 100 10.77 1.72 -17.20
CA TYR A 100 10.88 2.89 -18.08
C TYR A 100 11.58 4.08 -17.39
N LEU A 101 11.19 4.40 -16.15
CA LEU A 101 11.79 5.49 -15.39
C LEU A 101 13.30 5.29 -15.18
N HIS A 102 13.69 4.08 -14.77
CA HIS A 102 15.06 3.75 -14.39
C HIS A 102 15.95 3.59 -15.62
N SER A 103 15.48 2.90 -16.66
CA SER A 103 16.29 2.54 -17.83
C SER A 103 16.30 3.59 -18.94
N GLU A 104 15.17 4.26 -19.19
CA GLU A 104 15.04 5.21 -20.31
C GLU A 104 15.12 6.66 -19.82
N CYS A 105 14.45 7.01 -18.71
CA CYS A 105 14.44 8.38 -18.19
C CYS A 105 15.62 8.69 -17.26
N GLN A 106 16.31 7.67 -16.75
CA GLN A 106 17.35 7.80 -15.72
C GLN A 106 16.88 8.54 -14.46
N LEU A 107 15.62 8.35 -14.07
CA LEU A 107 15.01 8.98 -12.89
C LEU A 107 14.79 7.97 -11.77
N VAL A 108 14.89 8.45 -10.53
CA VAL A 108 14.44 7.76 -9.31
C VAL A 108 13.24 8.53 -8.78
N HIS A 109 12.15 7.84 -8.47
CA HIS A 109 10.92 8.48 -8.01
C HIS A 109 11.04 9.00 -6.58
N THR A 110 11.68 8.24 -5.69
CA THR A 110 11.97 8.57 -4.28
C THR A 110 10.77 8.70 -3.34
N ASP A 111 9.54 8.56 -3.82
CA ASP A 111 8.31 8.72 -3.02
C ASP A 111 7.23 7.69 -3.38
N ILE A 112 7.61 6.43 -3.59
CA ILE A 112 6.64 5.39 -3.94
C ILE A 112 5.88 4.94 -2.68
N LYS A 113 4.56 5.05 -2.74
CA LYS A 113 3.57 4.66 -1.72
C LYS A 113 2.20 4.56 -2.36
N GLY A 114 1.23 3.96 -1.66
CA GLY A 114 -0.14 3.79 -2.16
C GLY A 114 -0.81 5.09 -2.62
N ASP A 115 -0.55 6.21 -1.95
CA ASP A 115 -1.12 7.53 -2.28
C ASP A 115 -0.71 8.03 -3.67
N ASN A 116 0.47 7.62 -4.15
CA ASN A 116 1.04 8.07 -5.43
C ASN A 116 0.73 7.09 -6.58
N ILE A 117 -0.10 6.07 -6.33
CA ILE A 117 -0.61 5.15 -7.34
C ILE A 117 -2.06 5.50 -7.65
N LEU A 118 -2.29 6.09 -8.81
CA LEU A 118 -3.63 6.43 -9.29
C LEU A 118 -4.25 5.24 -10.00
N GLN A 119 -5.57 5.15 -9.95
CA GLN A 119 -6.34 4.17 -10.73
C GLN A 119 -7.09 4.91 -11.82
N GLU A 120 -6.92 4.45 -13.07
CA GLU A 120 -7.69 4.95 -14.22
C GLU A 120 -9.19 4.68 -14.01
N LEU A 121 -10.02 5.70 -14.24
CA LEU A 121 -11.47 5.56 -14.23
C LEU A 121 -11.92 5.04 -15.61
N GLU A 122 -12.43 3.82 -15.67
CA GLU A 122 -13.04 3.30 -16.91
C GLU A 122 -14.42 3.91 -17.17
N GLU A 123 -15.17 4.19 -16.10
CA GLU A 123 -16.54 4.70 -16.17
C GLU A 123 -16.56 6.22 -15.99
N MET A 124 -16.61 6.96 -17.10
CA MET A 124 -16.65 8.43 -17.08
C MET A 124 -17.92 9.02 -16.45
N SER A 125 -19.00 8.24 -16.34
CA SER A 125 -20.26 8.68 -15.71
C SER A 125 -20.09 9.09 -14.24
N ILE A 126 -19.04 8.61 -13.58
CA ILE A 126 -18.67 9.01 -12.21
C ILE A 126 -18.35 10.51 -12.14
N LEU A 127 -17.76 11.07 -13.20
CA LEU A 127 -17.48 12.50 -13.28
C LEU A 127 -18.77 13.32 -13.44
N ASP A 128 -19.73 12.80 -14.20
CA ASP A 128 -21.05 13.43 -14.36
C ASP A 128 -21.77 13.46 -13.00
N ARG A 129 -21.86 12.32 -12.30
CA ARG A 129 -22.47 12.23 -10.96
C ARG A 129 -21.77 13.10 -9.92
N PHE A 130 -20.43 13.17 -9.97
CA PHE A 130 -19.66 14.08 -9.13
C PHE A 130 -20.05 15.55 -9.38
N THR A 131 -20.18 15.93 -10.65
CA THR A 131 -20.55 17.29 -11.06
C THR A 131 -21.97 17.63 -10.59
N ASP A 132 -22.93 16.75 -10.84
CA ASP A 132 -24.31 16.90 -10.37
C ASP A 132 -24.36 17.06 -8.85
N SER A 133 -23.60 16.24 -8.12
CA SER A 133 -23.52 16.31 -6.66
C SER A 133 -22.92 17.62 -6.15
N GLU A 134 -21.93 18.19 -6.84
CA GLU A 134 -21.33 19.48 -6.48
C GLU A 134 -22.25 20.66 -6.79
N ILE A 135 -23.11 20.53 -7.82
CA ILE A 135 -24.15 21.51 -8.15
C ILE A 135 -25.26 21.48 -7.10
N GLU A 136 -25.77 20.29 -6.78
CA GLU A 136 -26.88 20.12 -5.83
C GLU A 136 -26.44 20.39 -4.39
N HIS A 137 -25.22 19.99 -4.03
CA HIS A 137 -24.69 20.06 -2.67
C HIS A 137 -23.26 20.63 -2.69
N PRO A 138 -23.06 21.94 -2.82
CA PRO A 138 -21.71 22.51 -2.94
C PRO A 138 -20.79 22.16 -1.77
N SER A 139 -19.53 21.86 -2.06
CA SER A 139 -18.51 21.56 -1.06
C SER A 139 -18.36 22.72 -0.07
N ALA A 140 -18.26 22.39 1.22
CA ALA A 140 -18.01 23.38 2.27
C ALA A 140 -16.75 24.18 1.94
N ARG A 141 -16.76 25.50 2.15
CA ARG A 141 -15.62 26.37 1.82
C ARG A 141 -15.47 27.50 2.82
N LYS A 142 -14.23 27.96 2.98
CA LYS A 142 -13.87 29.14 3.78
C LYS A 142 -12.99 30.08 2.96
N SER A 143 -12.83 31.32 3.43
CA SER A 143 -11.85 32.26 2.89
C SER A 143 -10.66 32.36 3.84
N VAL A 144 -9.45 32.25 3.30
CA VAL A 144 -8.18 32.50 4.01
C VAL A 144 -7.41 33.51 3.20
N ASP A 145 -7.13 34.70 3.74
CA ASP A 145 -6.44 35.79 3.03
C ASP A 145 -7.08 36.15 1.68
N ASN A 146 -8.42 36.23 1.64
CA ASN A 146 -9.22 36.43 0.42
C ASN A 146 -9.12 35.32 -0.63
N MET A 147 -8.50 34.19 -0.32
CA MET A 147 -8.45 33.00 -1.17
C MET A 147 -9.50 31.98 -0.72
N PRO A 148 -10.37 31.49 -1.62
CA PRO A 148 -11.32 30.45 -1.27
C PRO A 148 -10.60 29.10 -1.10
N VAL A 149 -10.88 28.41 0.00
CA VAL A 149 -10.39 27.07 0.31
C VAL A 149 -11.60 26.15 0.44
N TYR A 150 -11.66 25.12 -0.39
CA TYR A 150 -12.76 24.17 -0.46
C TYR A 150 -12.40 22.89 0.28
N ALA A 151 -13.38 22.31 0.98
CA ALA A 151 -13.28 20.94 1.47
C ALA A 151 -13.30 19.99 0.27
N SER A 152 -12.47 18.96 0.31
CA SER A 152 -12.41 17.96 -0.76
C SER A 152 -13.67 17.08 -0.74
N ARG A 153 -14.26 16.86 -1.92
CA ARG A 153 -15.29 15.86 -2.17
C ARG A 153 -14.64 14.58 -2.70
N ARG A 154 -15.10 13.42 -2.22
CA ARG A 154 -14.65 12.11 -2.74
C ARG A 154 -15.49 11.71 -3.95
N PHE A 155 -14.86 11.05 -4.92
CA PHE A 155 -15.59 10.34 -5.96
C PHE A 155 -16.33 9.14 -5.38
N GLU A 156 -17.43 8.77 -6.03
CA GLU A 156 -17.96 7.42 -5.90
C GLU A 156 -16.94 6.40 -6.41
N LEU A 157 -17.00 5.18 -5.90
CA LEU A 157 -16.10 4.13 -6.32
C LEU A 157 -16.48 3.59 -7.70
N PRO A 158 -15.49 3.36 -8.58
CA PRO A 158 -15.76 2.80 -9.89
C PRO A 158 -16.13 1.32 -9.80
N GLN A 159 -16.98 0.88 -10.72
CA GLN A 159 -17.37 -0.52 -10.85
C GLN A 159 -16.21 -1.40 -11.33
N ASN A 160 -15.29 -0.84 -12.10
CA ASN A 160 -14.07 -1.49 -12.53
C ASN A 160 -12.92 -0.55 -12.23
N PHE A 161 -11.84 -1.10 -11.68
CA PHE A 161 -10.58 -0.39 -11.59
C PHE A 161 -9.86 -0.53 -12.92
N GLY A 162 -9.51 0.59 -13.54
CA GLY A 162 -8.67 0.61 -14.72
C GLY A 162 -7.21 0.33 -14.37
N ARG A 163 -6.29 0.79 -15.23
CA ARG A 163 -4.86 0.58 -14.99
C ARG A 163 -4.36 1.41 -13.81
N ALA A 164 -3.45 0.82 -13.04
CA ALA A 164 -2.66 1.54 -12.06
C ALA A 164 -1.62 2.42 -12.77
N VAL A 165 -1.49 3.67 -12.35
CA VAL A 165 -0.58 4.66 -12.92
C VAL A 165 0.25 5.28 -11.80
N LEU A 166 1.58 5.22 -11.95
CA LEU A 166 2.50 5.91 -11.05
C LEU A 166 2.42 7.42 -11.29
N SER A 167 2.33 8.19 -10.20
CA SER A 167 2.13 9.64 -10.24
C SER A 167 2.97 10.36 -9.19
N ASP A 168 2.92 11.70 -9.21
CA ASP A 168 3.64 12.59 -8.30
C ASP A 168 5.18 12.48 -8.37
N PHE A 169 5.74 13.07 -9.42
CA PHE A 169 7.18 13.19 -9.61
C PHE A 169 7.78 14.41 -8.90
N GLY A 170 7.08 15.02 -7.93
CA GLY A 170 7.53 16.24 -7.25
C GLY A 170 8.84 16.08 -6.47
N SER A 171 9.17 14.84 -6.08
CA SER A 171 10.42 14.49 -5.39
C SER A 171 11.42 13.75 -6.28
N ALA A 172 11.10 13.50 -7.55
CA ALA A 172 11.94 12.69 -8.42
C ALA A 172 13.30 13.35 -8.68
N VAL A 173 14.35 12.53 -8.74
CA VAL A 173 15.73 12.99 -8.97
C VAL A 173 16.40 12.18 -10.07
N ARG A 174 17.50 12.73 -10.60
CA ARG A 174 18.40 11.98 -11.48
C ARG A 174 19.03 10.82 -10.73
N GLY A 175 18.94 9.62 -11.30
CA GLY A 175 19.51 8.39 -10.74
C GLY A 175 20.96 8.12 -11.15
N ASP A 176 21.45 8.82 -12.16
CA ASP A 176 22.84 8.73 -12.63
C ASP A 176 23.81 9.64 -11.85
N GLU A 177 23.33 10.26 -10.78
CA GLU A 177 24.12 11.11 -9.88
C GLU A 177 24.22 10.46 -8.49
N GLU A 178 25.40 10.54 -7.86
CA GLU A 178 25.58 10.08 -6.48
C GLU A 178 24.86 10.99 -5.49
N ARG A 179 24.01 10.40 -4.64
CA ARG A 179 23.22 11.11 -3.63
C ARG A 179 23.13 10.30 -2.34
N ASN A 180 23.06 10.99 -1.21
CA ASN A 180 22.79 10.38 0.12
C ASN A 180 21.85 11.24 0.99
N HIS A 181 21.12 12.19 0.37
CA HIS A 181 20.19 13.05 1.09
C HIS A 181 18.96 12.28 1.58
N ASP A 182 18.13 12.93 2.40
CA ASP A 182 16.84 12.34 2.82
C ASP A 182 15.93 12.13 1.61
N ALA A 183 15.31 10.96 1.59
CA ALA A 183 14.38 10.51 0.58
C ALA A 183 13.38 9.54 1.23
N GLN A 184 12.35 9.19 0.47
CA GLN A 184 11.36 8.18 0.82
C GLN A 184 10.42 8.57 1.97
N PRO A 185 9.14 8.17 1.87
CA PRO A 185 8.21 8.34 2.96
C PRO A 185 8.65 7.47 4.14
N THR A 186 8.37 7.96 5.34
CA THR A 186 8.98 7.50 6.60
C THR A 186 9.00 5.98 6.79
N ILE A 187 7.85 5.31 6.73
CA ILE A 187 7.72 3.86 6.96
C ILE A 187 8.19 3.00 5.77
N TYR A 188 8.40 3.61 4.60
CA TYR A 188 8.86 2.92 3.40
C TYR A 188 10.36 3.14 3.17
N ARG A 189 11.05 3.86 4.06
CA ARG A 189 12.44 4.26 3.88
C ARG A 189 13.39 3.07 3.91
N SER A 190 14.30 3.02 2.94
CA SER A 190 15.30 1.96 2.79
C SER A 190 16.48 2.09 3.76
N PRO A 191 17.20 0.99 4.06
CA PRO A 191 18.35 1.00 4.96
C PRO A 191 19.46 1.94 4.54
N GLU A 192 19.76 2.04 3.24
CA GLU A 192 20.79 2.92 2.71
C GLU A 192 20.45 4.40 2.94
N VAL A 193 19.18 4.80 2.78
CA VAL A 193 18.75 6.17 3.07
C VAL A 193 18.82 6.44 4.57
N MET A 194 18.39 5.49 5.42
CA MET A 194 18.47 5.62 6.88
C MET A 194 19.91 5.80 7.39
N LEU A 195 20.85 5.06 6.81
CA LEU A 195 22.27 5.04 7.20
C LEU A 195 23.13 6.07 6.46
N LYS A 196 22.53 6.90 5.59
CA LYS A 196 23.24 7.87 4.73
C LYS A 196 24.32 7.22 3.86
N ILE A 197 24.02 6.03 3.35
CA ILE A 197 24.77 5.38 2.29
C ILE A 197 24.34 6.01 0.97
N GLN A 198 25.27 6.12 0.01
CA GLN A 198 24.92 6.55 -1.34
C GLN A 198 23.86 5.64 -1.94
N TRP A 199 22.84 6.24 -2.56
CA TRP A 199 21.69 5.54 -3.10
C TRP A 199 21.35 6.01 -4.52
N SER A 200 20.58 5.18 -5.24
CA SER A 200 20.10 5.42 -6.60
C SER A 200 18.81 4.60 -6.82
N TYR A 201 18.54 4.10 -8.03
CA TYR A 201 17.34 3.38 -8.45
C TYR A 201 16.79 2.31 -7.47
N PRO A 202 17.60 1.48 -6.78
CA PRO A 202 17.07 0.40 -5.95
C PRO A 202 16.24 0.84 -4.73
N ILE A 203 16.25 2.12 -4.36
CA ILE A 203 15.40 2.62 -3.26
C ILE A 203 13.91 2.55 -3.63
N ASP A 204 13.58 2.76 -4.91
CA ASP A 204 12.20 2.66 -5.41
C ASP A 204 11.71 1.21 -5.33
N ILE A 205 12.60 0.24 -5.60
CA ILE A 205 12.29 -1.19 -5.49
C ILE A 205 11.97 -1.57 -4.03
N TRP A 206 12.72 -1.02 -3.07
CA TRP A 206 12.41 -1.21 -1.65
C TRP A 206 11.06 -0.61 -1.27
N ASN A 207 10.74 0.60 -1.76
CA ASN A 207 9.43 1.20 -1.53
C ASN A 207 8.30 0.33 -2.06
N VAL A 208 8.47 -0.26 -3.25
CA VAL A 208 7.48 -1.19 -3.81
C VAL A 208 7.33 -2.43 -2.93
N GLY A 209 8.43 -3.05 -2.48
CA GLY A 209 8.37 -4.22 -1.60
C GLY A 209 7.62 -3.94 -0.29
N THR A 210 7.94 -2.83 0.37
CA THR A 210 7.26 -2.41 1.61
C THR A 210 5.78 -2.06 1.37
N MET A 211 5.46 -1.33 0.30
CA MET A 211 4.09 -1.00 -0.08
C MET A 211 3.24 -2.25 -0.41
N ILE A 212 3.82 -3.23 -1.12
CA ILE A 212 3.11 -4.48 -1.46
C ILE A 212 2.70 -5.22 -0.21
N TRP A 213 3.61 -5.30 0.77
CA TRP A 213 3.30 -5.96 2.03
C TRP A 213 2.13 -5.30 2.74
N ASP A 214 2.13 -3.97 2.83
CA ASP A 214 1.05 -3.21 3.47
C ASP A 214 -0.30 -3.46 2.80
N LEU A 215 -0.31 -3.42 1.46
CA LEU A 215 -1.50 -3.70 0.67
C LEU A 215 -1.92 -5.17 0.80
N PHE A 216 -0.98 -6.11 0.78
CA PHE A 216 -1.27 -7.54 0.73
C PHE A 216 -1.61 -8.14 2.09
N GLU A 217 -0.95 -7.73 3.17
CA GLU A 217 -1.23 -8.18 4.54
C GLU A 217 -2.28 -7.31 5.22
N GLY A 218 -2.41 -6.04 4.84
CA GLY A 218 -3.31 -5.08 5.49
C GLY A 218 -2.77 -4.54 6.82
N LYS A 219 -1.46 -4.69 7.06
CA LYS A 219 -0.70 -4.15 8.21
C LYS A 219 0.64 -3.62 7.70
N HIS A 220 1.13 -2.54 8.31
CA HIS A 220 2.42 -1.96 7.95
C HIS A 220 3.57 -2.95 8.20
N MET A 221 4.47 -3.12 7.23
CA MET A 221 5.71 -3.90 7.43
C MET A 221 6.60 -3.28 8.49
N PHE A 222 6.72 -1.95 8.44
CA PHE A 222 7.49 -1.15 9.37
C PHE A 222 6.63 -0.03 9.93
N ILE A 223 6.80 0.26 11.21
CA ILE A 223 6.13 1.39 11.89
C ILE A 223 7.17 2.37 12.41
N GLY A 224 8.36 1.89 12.79
CA GLY A 224 9.47 2.69 13.29
C GLY A 224 9.12 3.53 14.51
N MET A 225 8.10 3.14 15.27
CA MET A 225 7.63 3.88 16.44
C MET A 225 8.57 3.61 17.62
N ASP A 226 9.15 4.67 18.13
CA ASP A 226 10.12 4.59 19.20
C ASP A 226 9.43 4.28 20.55
N PRO A 227 9.92 3.29 21.32
CA PRO A 227 9.41 3.00 22.66
C PRO A 227 9.48 4.18 23.63
N ASP A 228 10.28 5.21 23.34
CA ASP A 228 10.35 6.44 24.16
C ASP A 228 9.10 7.34 24.02
N GLY A 229 8.17 7.01 23.11
CA GLY A 229 6.91 7.70 22.92
C GLY A 229 7.00 9.01 22.11
N LYS A 230 8.17 9.34 21.54
CA LYS A 230 8.36 10.57 20.73
C LYS A 230 7.96 10.40 19.26
N GLY A 231 7.44 9.23 18.89
CA GLY A 231 7.01 8.91 17.55
C GLY A 231 8.10 8.20 16.76
N TYR A 232 8.16 8.45 15.45
CA TYR A 232 9.06 7.73 14.57
C TYR A 232 10.54 8.00 14.87
N SER A 233 11.38 6.95 14.83
CA SER A 233 12.83 7.09 14.87
C SER A 233 13.57 6.09 13.97
N THR A 234 14.75 6.50 13.49
CA THR A 234 15.61 5.63 12.67
C THR A 234 16.09 4.38 13.43
N ARG A 235 16.33 4.48 14.75
CA ARG A 235 16.76 3.33 15.55
C ARG A 235 15.66 2.28 15.67
N ALA A 236 14.41 2.69 15.86
CA ALA A 236 13.27 1.78 15.93
C ALA A 236 13.03 1.10 14.57
N HIS A 237 13.02 1.89 13.48
CA HIS A 237 12.84 1.35 12.14
C HIS A 237 13.97 0.36 11.75
N LEU A 238 15.24 0.70 12.01
CA LEU A 238 16.35 -0.23 11.75
C LEU A 238 16.25 -1.54 12.56
N ALA A 239 15.77 -1.47 13.80
CA ALA A 239 15.56 -2.67 14.61
C ALA A 239 14.48 -3.59 14.02
N GLU A 240 13.40 -3.04 13.47
CA GLU A 240 12.40 -3.81 12.74
C GLU A 240 12.99 -4.44 11.46
N VAL A 241 13.78 -3.68 10.69
CA VAL A 241 14.48 -4.23 9.51
C VAL A 241 15.40 -5.40 9.90
N ILE A 242 16.13 -5.29 11.00
CA ILE A 242 16.96 -6.40 11.53
C ILE A 242 16.10 -7.59 11.97
N GLY A 243 14.92 -7.34 12.55
CA GLY A 243 13.98 -8.40 12.93
C GLY A 243 13.46 -9.20 11.72
N ILE A 244 13.30 -8.54 10.56
CA ILE A 244 12.85 -9.17 9.31
C ILE A 244 14.01 -9.85 8.56
N LEU A 245 15.10 -9.12 8.32
CA LEU A 245 16.19 -9.54 7.42
C LEU A 245 17.40 -10.15 8.12
N GLY A 246 17.41 -10.16 9.46
CA GLY A 246 18.61 -10.46 10.23
C GLY A 246 19.63 -9.31 10.21
N PRO A 247 20.82 -9.49 10.80
CA PRO A 247 21.82 -8.44 10.92
C PRO A 247 22.38 -8.01 9.56
N PRO A 248 22.68 -6.70 9.36
CA PRO A 248 23.25 -6.21 8.13
C PRO A 248 24.68 -6.73 7.91
N PRO A 249 25.10 -6.93 6.64
CA PRO A 249 26.48 -7.27 6.33
C PRO A 249 27.48 -6.18 6.75
N SER A 250 28.65 -6.56 7.24
CA SER A 250 29.66 -5.60 7.73
C SER A 250 30.15 -4.61 6.67
N HIS A 251 30.29 -5.05 5.41
CA HIS A 251 30.72 -4.17 4.32
C HIS A 251 29.66 -3.16 3.90
N PHE A 252 28.38 -3.49 4.09
CA PHE A 252 27.28 -2.54 3.90
C PHE A 252 27.34 -1.44 4.96
N LEU A 253 27.52 -1.80 6.25
CA LEU A 253 27.66 -0.83 7.34
C LEU A 253 28.87 0.10 7.17
N LYS A 254 29.98 -0.38 6.62
CA LYS A 254 31.16 0.44 6.36
C LYS A 254 30.92 1.59 5.37
N ARG A 255 29.88 1.51 4.54
CA ARG A 255 29.50 2.56 3.58
C ARG A 255 28.70 3.70 4.22
N GLY A 256 28.12 3.48 5.41
CA GLY A 256 27.15 4.41 6.00
C GLY A 256 27.78 5.44 6.91
N GLU A 257 27.55 6.72 6.62
CA GLU A 257 28.04 7.83 7.45
C GLU A 257 27.46 7.77 8.87
N ARG A 258 26.23 7.28 9.00
CA ARG A 258 25.50 7.19 10.28
C ARG A 258 25.55 5.81 10.92
N SER A 259 26.23 4.83 10.32
CA SER A 259 26.23 3.45 10.86
C SER A 259 26.77 3.38 12.28
N HIS A 260 27.73 4.23 12.65
CA HIS A 260 28.30 4.32 13.99
C HIS A 260 27.30 4.80 15.07
N GLU A 261 26.18 5.43 14.69
CA GLU A 261 25.12 5.83 15.62
C GLU A 261 24.35 4.61 16.15
N PHE A 262 24.23 3.56 15.33
CA PHE A 262 23.34 2.42 15.59
C PHE A 262 24.07 1.10 15.80
N PHE A 263 25.28 0.97 15.26
CA PHE A 263 26.05 -0.27 15.28
C PHE A 263 27.43 -0.07 15.92
N THR A 264 27.92 -1.10 16.60
CA THR A 264 29.30 -1.16 17.10
C THR A 264 30.29 -1.30 15.95
N LYS A 265 31.59 -1.09 16.22
CA LYS A 265 32.66 -1.26 15.22
C LYS A 265 32.70 -2.67 14.63
N ASP A 266 32.27 -3.67 15.39
CA ASP A 266 32.21 -5.07 14.97
C ASP A 266 30.92 -5.42 14.22
N GLY A 267 30.03 -4.43 13.97
CA GLY A 267 28.79 -4.58 13.21
C GLY A 267 27.60 -5.07 14.03
N HIS A 268 27.72 -5.14 15.36
CA HIS A 268 26.61 -5.56 16.22
C HIS A 268 25.66 -4.39 16.50
N TRP A 269 24.37 -4.69 16.64
CA TRP A 269 23.39 -3.71 17.10
C TRP A 269 23.78 -3.14 18.47
N ASN A 270 23.82 -1.82 18.60
CA ASN A 270 24.33 -1.15 19.79
C ASN A 270 23.26 -0.98 20.90
N ASN A 271 22.35 -1.96 21.04
CA ASN A 271 21.28 -2.00 22.05
C ASN A 271 20.48 -0.68 22.19
N GLN A 272 20.21 -0.02 21.05
CA GLN A 272 19.50 1.27 21.01
C GLN A 272 18.00 1.10 21.32
N VAL A 273 17.43 0.00 20.85
CA VAL A 273 16.09 -0.53 21.14
C VAL A 273 16.15 -2.05 21.02
N ASP A 274 15.18 -2.76 21.59
CA ASP A 274 15.07 -4.20 21.38
C ASP A 274 14.72 -4.50 19.92
N VAL A 275 15.43 -5.48 19.33
CA VAL A 275 15.07 -6.02 18.02
C VAL A 275 13.85 -6.92 18.21
N PRO A 276 12.70 -6.61 17.58
CA PRO A 276 11.50 -7.41 17.79
C PRO A 276 11.69 -8.82 17.22
N GLY A 277 11.40 -9.83 18.03
CA GLY A 277 11.41 -11.23 17.59
C GLY A 277 10.16 -11.59 16.78
N GLY A 278 10.26 -12.63 15.95
CA GLY A 278 9.12 -13.17 15.21
C GLY A 278 8.69 -12.35 13.99
N LEU A 279 9.51 -11.39 13.54
CA LEU A 279 9.23 -10.56 12.37
C LEU A 279 9.71 -11.16 11.04
N ALA A 280 10.35 -12.34 11.04
CA ALA A 280 10.77 -12.99 9.79
C ALA A 280 9.60 -13.07 8.79
N LEU A 281 9.86 -12.82 7.50
CA LEU A 281 8.81 -12.73 6.48
C LEU A 281 7.93 -13.98 6.46
N GLU A 282 8.53 -15.16 6.63
CA GLU A 282 7.86 -16.46 6.66
C GLU A 282 6.83 -16.57 7.78
N ILE A 283 7.13 -15.97 8.93
CA ILE A 283 6.28 -15.96 10.12
C ILE A 283 5.20 -14.89 9.99
N SER A 284 5.56 -13.73 9.44
CA SER A 284 4.71 -12.55 9.39
C SER A 284 3.64 -12.61 8.28
N GLU A 285 3.88 -13.41 7.24
CA GLU A 285 2.93 -13.69 6.16
C GLU A 285 1.87 -14.70 6.66
N GLU A 286 0.61 -14.28 6.73
CA GLU A 286 -0.47 -15.07 7.34
C GLU A 286 -1.55 -15.51 6.33
N ARG A 287 -1.44 -15.09 5.07
CA ARG A 287 -2.53 -15.14 4.09
C ARG A 287 -2.38 -16.26 3.08
N LEU A 288 -1.16 -16.56 2.68
CA LEU A 288 -0.82 -17.57 1.70
C LEU A 288 -0.41 -18.87 2.39
N SER A 289 -0.47 -19.96 1.63
CA SER A 289 0.01 -21.25 2.09
C SER A 289 0.62 -22.05 0.95
N GLY A 290 1.41 -23.05 1.31
CA GLY A 290 2.08 -23.95 0.36
C GLY A 290 2.93 -23.19 -0.66
N ARG A 291 2.86 -23.65 -1.92
CA ARG A 291 3.74 -23.14 -2.99
C ARG A 291 3.53 -21.67 -3.30
N ASN A 292 2.32 -21.13 -3.16
CA ASN A 292 2.08 -19.72 -3.46
C ASN A 292 2.76 -18.81 -2.43
N LYS A 293 2.75 -19.20 -1.15
CA LYS A 293 3.50 -18.50 -0.09
C LYS A 293 5.00 -18.50 -0.38
N GLU A 294 5.57 -19.66 -0.71
CA GLU A 294 6.99 -19.76 -1.06
C GLU A 294 7.36 -18.82 -2.21
N MET A 295 6.57 -18.81 -3.28
CA MET A 295 6.79 -17.94 -4.44
C MET A 295 6.67 -16.46 -4.07
N PHE A 296 5.69 -16.09 -3.25
CA PHE A 296 5.53 -14.71 -2.78
C PHE A 296 6.73 -14.27 -1.93
N LEU A 297 7.19 -15.10 -1.01
CA LEU A 297 8.35 -14.80 -0.18
C LEU A 297 9.65 -14.70 -1.00
N GLU A 298 9.85 -15.56 -2.01
CA GLU A 298 10.95 -15.46 -2.97
C GLU A 298 10.88 -14.14 -3.76
N PHE A 299 9.68 -13.72 -4.15
CA PHE A 299 9.43 -12.45 -4.84
C PHE A 299 9.74 -11.24 -3.94
N MET A 300 9.26 -11.24 -2.69
CA MET A 300 9.54 -10.21 -1.67
C MET A 300 11.04 -10.13 -1.35
N GLY A 301 11.70 -11.29 -1.21
CA GLY A 301 13.15 -11.37 -1.03
C GLY A 301 13.93 -10.77 -2.21
N GLY A 302 13.35 -10.73 -3.41
CA GLY A 302 13.94 -10.00 -4.53
C GLY A 302 13.99 -8.48 -4.36
N MET A 303 13.16 -7.90 -3.50
CA MET A 303 13.06 -6.46 -3.27
C MET A 303 13.66 -6.03 -1.93
N LEU A 304 13.53 -6.87 -0.90
CA LEU A 304 13.91 -6.57 0.48
C LEU A 304 15.29 -7.15 0.78
N GLN A 305 16.32 -6.44 0.30
CA GLN A 305 17.73 -6.78 0.56
C GLN A 305 18.44 -5.62 1.24
N TRP A 306 19.38 -5.97 2.14
CA TRP A 306 20.27 -5.00 2.79
C TRP A 306 21.09 -4.22 1.76
N GLN A 307 21.71 -4.93 0.82
CA GLN A 307 22.50 -4.31 -0.23
C GLN A 307 21.58 -3.88 -1.37
N PRO A 308 21.64 -2.60 -1.81
CA PRO A 308 20.89 -2.12 -2.97
C PRO A 308 21.18 -2.94 -4.22
N GLU A 309 22.42 -3.43 -4.38
CA GLU A 309 22.90 -4.16 -5.54
C GLU A 309 22.33 -5.58 -5.65
N ASP A 310 21.87 -6.15 -4.54
CA ASP A 310 21.26 -7.49 -4.49
C ASP A 310 19.75 -7.44 -4.83
N ARG A 311 19.16 -6.24 -4.90
CA ARG A 311 17.74 -6.09 -5.25
C ARG A 311 17.53 -6.32 -6.75
N LYS A 312 16.50 -7.08 -7.09
CA LYS A 312 16.04 -7.24 -8.47
C LYS A 312 15.58 -5.89 -9.02
N THR A 313 15.93 -5.62 -10.27
CA THR A 313 15.38 -4.48 -11.03
C THR A 313 13.89 -4.69 -11.32
N ALA A 314 13.16 -3.60 -11.61
CA ALA A 314 11.76 -3.68 -12.03
C ALA A 314 11.56 -4.62 -13.23
N LYS A 315 12.49 -4.59 -14.20
CA LYS A 315 12.53 -5.49 -15.37
C LYS A 315 12.62 -6.97 -15.00
N GLN A 316 13.40 -7.30 -13.97
CA GLN A 316 13.54 -8.68 -13.49
C GLN A 316 12.29 -9.11 -12.71
N LEU A 317 11.73 -8.22 -11.88
CA LEU A 317 10.51 -8.48 -11.11
C LEU A 317 9.28 -8.68 -11.99
N LEU A 318 9.21 -8.04 -13.17
CA LEU A 318 8.16 -8.27 -14.17
C LEU A 318 8.07 -9.72 -14.65
N LYS A 319 9.20 -10.44 -14.62
CA LYS A 319 9.32 -11.84 -15.06
C LYS A 319 9.32 -12.81 -13.89
N ASP A 320 9.00 -12.33 -12.68
CA ASP A 320 9.03 -13.18 -11.51
C ASP A 320 7.88 -14.21 -11.57
N PRO A 321 8.15 -15.50 -11.29
CA PRO A 321 7.14 -16.55 -11.36
C PRO A 321 5.90 -16.26 -10.51
N TRP A 322 6.05 -15.62 -9.35
CA TRP A 322 4.89 -15.29 -8.52
C TRP A 322 3.94 -14.33 -9.25
N LEU A 323 4.50 -13.33 -9.93
CA LEU A 323 3.75 -12.30 -10.65
C LEU A 323 3.13 -12.83 -11.96
N GLU A 324 3.77 -13.82 -12.60
CA GLU A 324 3.25 -14.49 -13.80
C GLU A 324 2.19 -15.55 -13.49
N ASN A 325 2.27 -16.20 -12.34
CA ASN A 325 1.34 -17.25 -11.95
C ASN A 325 -0.06 -16.66 -11.66
N ARG A 326 -1.08 -17.21 -12.31
CA ARG A 326 -2.48 -16.91 -11.97
C ARG A 326 -2.87 -17.81 -10.79
N ALA A 327 -3.45 -17.19 -9.76
CA ALA A 327 -3.89 -17.91 -8.55
C ALA A 327 -5.01 -18.93 -8.86
#